data_AF-A0A8S4DIV6-F1
#
_entry.id   AF-A0A8S4DIV6-F1
#
_cell.length_a   1.000
_cell.length_b   1.000
_cell.length_c   1.000
_cell.angle_alpha   90.00
_cell.angle_beta   90.00
_cell.angle_gamma   90.00
#
_symmetry.space_group_name_H-M   'P 1'
#
loop_
_entity.id
_entity.type
_entity.pdbx_description
1 polymer ?
#
loop_
_entity_poly.entity_id
_entity_poly.type
_entity_poly.pdbx_seq_one_letter_code
_entity_poly.pdbx_strand_id
1 'polypeptide(L)'
;MSDSESKSSDSAAKSLKIPRSPQSRENSGDRMADLKKQRGTMKARLTLFDKYFINLKDTELNSTDKAELKLRMQSIESLYQNFNQIQCEIERLSDQNQLETQLEYREQFEEQYFRALAAAGGRLVDESMANSTCTRNTSSKLASVKLPEIKLPTFNGSYDQWLEFRNSYDTMIT
;
A
#
# COMPACT_ATOMS: atom_id res chain seq x y z
N MET A 1 19.03 -92.35 -7.49
CA MET A 1 19.77 -91.84 -6.32
C MET A 1 20.27 -90.45 -6.67
N SER A 2 19.74 -89.46 -5.94
CA SER A 2 20.24 -88.08 -5.74
C SER A 2 20.14 -87.13 -6.93
N ASP A 3 19.16 -86.23 -6.99
CA ASP A 3 19.02 -84.95 -6.27
C ASP A 3 20.12 -83.93 -6.60
N SER A 4 19.74 -82.81 -7.22
CA SER A 4 20.34 -81.48 -7.07
C SER A 4 19.45 -80.41 -7.75
N GLU A 5 18.41 -80.00 -7.02
CA GLU A 5 17.63 -78.79 -7.27
C GLU A 5 18.45 -77.57 -6.80
N SER A 6 18.90 -76.72 -7.73
CA SER A 6 19.50 -75.41 -7.39
C SER A 6 18.47 -74.31 -7.58
N LYS A 7 17.75 -73.97 -6.51
CA LYS A 7 16.92 -72.74 -6.44
C LYS A 7 17.82 -71.54 -6.15
N SER A 8 18.01 -70.70 -7.16
CA SER A 8 18.56 -69.35 -6.99
C SER A 8 17.46 -68.44 -6.44
N SER A 9 17.58 -68.07 -5.17
CA SER A 9 16.77 -67.05 -4.52
C SER A 9 17.38 -65.68 -4.81
N ASP A 10 16.84 -64.95 -5.80
CA ASP A 10 17.15 -63.54 -5.95
C ASP A 10 16.05 -62.69 -5.30
N SER A 11 16.50 -61.88 -4.34
CA SER A 11 15.70 -61.13 -3.39
C SER A 11 15.24 -59.83 -4.05
N ALA A 12 14.03 -59.83 -4.60
CA ALA A 12 13.39 -58.61 -5.08
C ALA A 12 12.97 -57.75 -3.87
N ALA A 13 13.86 -56.85 -3.45
CA ALA A 13 13.54 -55.77 -2.53
C ALA A 13 12.45 -54.87 -3.15
N LYS A 14 11.19 -55.14 -2.80
CA LYS A 14 10.07 -54.25 -3.07
C LYS A 14 10.26 -52.98 -2.23
N SER A 15 10.80 -51.94 -2.87
CA SER A 15 10.74 -50.57 -2.34
C SER A 15 9.29 -50.19 -2.07
N LEU A 16 8.94 -50.16 -0.79
CA LEU A 16 7.65 -49.77 -0.27
C LEU A 16 7.46 -48.27 -0.58
N LYS A 17 6.72 -47.97 -1.66
CA LYS A 17 6.21 -46.60 -1.90
C LYS A 17 5.22 -46.27 -0.80
N ILE A 18 5.69 -45.50 0.18
CA ILE A 18 4.82 -44.84 1.16
C ILE A 18 3.86 -43.95 0.36
N PRO A 19 2.52 -44.13 0.46
CA PRO A 19 1.57 -43.23 -0.19
C PRO A 19 1.72 -41.84 0.43
N ARG A 20 2.03 -40.82 -0.38
CA ARG A 20 1.86 -39.42 0.05
C ARG A 20 0.37 -39.19 0.29
N SER A 21 0.00 -38.80 1.51
CA SER A 21 -1.37 -38.52 1.92
C SER A 21 -2.03 -37.49 0.98
N PRO A 22 -3.25 -37.75 0.44
CA PRO A 22 -3.95 -36.86 -0.50
C PRO A 22 -4.34 -35.48 0.07
N GLN A 23 -4.51 -35.38 1.38
CA GLN A 23 -5.14 -34.22 2.06
C GLN A 23 -4.41 -32.88 1.90
N SER A 24 -3.09 -32.88 1.64
CA SER A 24 -2.32 -31.62 1.55
C SER A 24 -2.50 -30.88 0.22
N ARG A 25 -2.80 -31.62 -0.86
CA ARG A 25 -2.97 -31.02 -2.20
C ARG A 25 -4.38 -30.45 -2.41
N GLU A 26 -5.42 -31.12 -1.91
CA GLU A 26 -6.80 -30.63 -2.00
C GLU A 26 -6.99 -29.31 -1.24
N ASN A 27 -6.43 -29.20 -0.02
CA ASN A 27 -6.51 -27.99 0.80
C ASN A 27 -5.83 -26.75 0.15
N SER A 28 -4.81 -26.98 -0.68
CA SER A 28 -4.09 -25.89 -1.36
C SER A 28 -4.88 -25.35 -2.57
N GLY A 29 -5.61 -26.22 -3.26
CA GLY A 29 -6.47 -25.84 -4.38
C GLY A 29 -7.67 -24.99 -3.94
N ASP A 30 -8.35 -25.42 -2.88
CA ASP A 30 -9.49 -24.69 -2.31
C ASP A 30 -9.05 -23.32 -1.78
N ARG A 31 -7.90 -23.27 -1.08
CA ARG A 31 -7.32 -22.01 -0.61
C ARG A 31 -7.00 -21.04 -1.74
N MET A 32 -6.42 -21.52 -2.84
CA MET A 32 -6.12 -20.70 -4.02
C MET A 32 -7.40 -20.16 -4.68
N ALA A 33 -8.45 -20.98 -4.76
CA ALA A 33 -9.74 -20.56 -5.31
C ALA A 33 -10.38 -19.45 -4.46
N ASP A 34 -10.35 -19.60 -3.13
CA ASP A 34 -10.87 -18.60 -2.19
C ASP A 34 -10.11 -17.28 -2.29
N LEU A 35 -8.78 -17.32 -2.35
CA LEU A 35 -7.94 -16.12 -2.51
C LEU A 35 -8.26 -15.39 -3.81
N LYS A 36 -8.39 -16.13 -4.93
CA LYS A 36 -8.77 -15.54 -6.22
C LYS A 36 -10.16 -14.92 -6.19
N LYS A 37 -11.12 -15.53 -5.47
CA LYS A 37 -12.45 -14.98 -5.27
C LYS A 37 -12.40 -13.68 -4.46
N GLN A 38 -11.67 -13.68 -3.34
CA GLN A 38 -11.48 -12.47 -2.53
C GLN A 38 -10.85 -11.34 -3.34
N ARG A 39 -9.76 -11.62 -4.07
CA ARG A 39 -9.11 -10.68 -5.00
C ARG A 39 -10.09 -10.10 -6.02
N GLY A 40 -10.94 -10.95 -6.60
CA GLY A 40 -11.99 -10.54 -7.53
C GLY A 40 -12.99 -9.56 -6.92
N THR A 41 -13.41 -9.78 -5.67
CA THR A 41 -14.25 -8.84 -4.92
C THR A 41 -13.56 -7.50 -4.71
N MET A 42 -12.25 -7.48 -4.43
CA MET A 42 -11.50 -6.24 -4.25
C MET A 42 -11.43 -5.45 -5.55
N LYS A 43 -11.13 -6.12 -6.67
CA LYS A 43 -11.16 -5.51 -8.01
C LYS A 43 -12.53 -4.93 -8.34
N ALA A 44 -13.61 -5.65 -8.04
CA ALA A 44 -14.97 -5.14 -8.25
C ALA A 44 -15.25 -3.85 -7.45
N ARG A 45 -14.79 -3.77 -6.20
CA ARG A 45 -14.91 -2.55 -5.38
C ARG A 45 -14.10 -1.38 -5.93
N LEU A 46 -12.88 -1.63 -6.42
CA LEU A 46 -12.10 -0.60 -7.11
C LEU A 46 -12.82 -0.10 -8.38
N THR A 47 -13.35 -1.01 -9.19
CA THR A 47 -14.13 -0.65 -10.39
C THR A 47 -15.40 0.14 -10.04
N LEU A 48 -16.08 -0.16 -8.92
CA LEU A 48 -17.22 0.61 -8.43
C LEU A 48 -16.83 2.03 -8.02
N PHE A 49 -15.66 2.19 -7.41
CA PHE A 49 -15.11 3.51 -7.09
C PHE A 49 -14.79 4.30 -8.37
N ASP A 50 -14.12 3.68 -9.35
CA ASP A 50 -13.85 4.29 -10.66
C ASP A 50 -15.14 4.77 -11.34
N LYS A 51 -16.18 3.93 -11.36
CA LYS A 51 -17.49 4.29 -11.93
C LYS A 51 -18.12 5.49 -11.22
N TYR A 52 -18.06 5.51 -9.89
CA TYR A 52 -18.54 6.64 -9.11
C TYR A 52 -17.78 7.92 -9.46
N PHE A 53 -16.44 7.85 -9.54
CA PHE A 53 -15.62 8.99 -9.87
C PHE A 53 -15.85 9.51 -11.29
N ILE A 54 -15.98 8.62 -12.28
CA ILE A 54 -16.30 8.99 -13.68
C ILE A 54 -17.60 9.80 -13.74
N ASN A 55 -18.62 9.41 -12.97
CA ASN A 55 -19.90 10.13 -12.92
C ASN A 55 -19.77 11.54 -12.31
N LEU A 56 -18.73 11.82 -11.53
CA LEU A 56 -18.47 13.11 -10.90
C LEU A 56 -17.48 14.00 -11.67
N LYS A 57 -16.85 13.46 -12.73
CA LYS A 57 -15.75 14.14 -13.42
C LYS A 57 -16.17 15.47 -14.03
N ASP A 58 -17.38 15.54 -14.59
CA ASP A 58 -17.91 16.70 -15.31
C ASP A 58 -18.91 17.53 -14.49
N THR A 59 -19.06 17.24 -13.18
CA THR A 59 -20.02 17.92 -12.30
C THR A 59 -19.29 18.76 -11.26
N GLU A 60 -19.81 19.96 -10.96
CA GLU A 60 -19.34 20.77 -9.83
C GLU A 60 -19.61 20.05 -8.51
N LEU A 61 -18.56 19.80 -7.73
CA LEU A 61 -18.65 19.03 -6.50
C LEU A 61 -19.15 19.90 -5.36
N ASN A 62 -20.31 19.55 -4.80
CA ASN A 62 -20.79 20.21 -3.58
C ASN A 62 -20.00 19.71 -2.33
N SER A 63 -20.20 20.35 -1.17
CA SER A 63 -19.47 19.97 0.06
C SER A 63 -19.71 18.52 0.49
N THR A 64 -20.90 17.98 0.22
CA THR A 64 -21.25 16.59 0.55
C THR A 64 -20.54 15.63 -0.39
N ASP A 65 -20.51 15.92 -1.70
CA ASP A 65 -19.83 15.10 -2.70
C ASP A 65 -18.33 15.01 -2.39
N LYS A 66 -17.71 16.13 -1.99
CA LYS A 66 -16.29 16.16 -1.57
C LYS A 66 -16.04 15.30 -0.33
N ALA A 67 -16.93 15.39 0.66
CA ALA A 67 -16.83 14.58 1.87
C ALA A 67 -17.00 13.08 1.55
N GLU A 68 -17.97 12.72 0.71
CA GLU A 68 -18.19 11.35 0.27
C GLU A 68 -17.00 10.82 -0.54
N LEU A 69 -16.46 11.61 -1.48
CA LEU A 69 -15.29 11.26 -2.26
C LEU A 69 -14.08 10.97 -1.34
N LYS A 70 -13.85 11.81 -0.34
CA LYS A 70 -12.78 11.61 0.66
C LYS A 70 -12.97 10.31 1.45
N LEU A 71 -14.19 10.02 1.92
CA LEU A 71 -14.51 8.77 2.63
C LEU A 71 -14.30 7.54 1.74
N ARG A 72 -14.70 7.62 0.48
CA ARG A 72 -14.50 6.53 -0.49
C ARG A 72 -13.02 6.31 -0.80
N MET A 73 -12.22 7.37 -0.94
CA MET A 73 -10.76 7.26 -1.09
C MET A 73 -10.13 6.51 0.09
N GLN A 74 -10.47 6.87 1.33
CA GLN A 74 -9.98 6.16 2.53
C GLN A 74 -10.40 4.68 2.55
N SER A 75 -11.62 4.38 2.11
CA SER A 75 -12.08 2.99 1.97
C SER A 75 -11.29 2.21 0.91
N ILE A 76 -10.80 2.87 -0.14
CA ILE A 76 -10.02 2.23 -1.21
C ILE A 76 -8.55 2.05 -0.79
N GLU A 77 -7.98 2.99 -0.03
CA GLU A 77 -6.64 2.84 0.56
C GLU A 77 -6.55 1.63 1.52
N SER A 78 -7.55 1.45 2.38
CA SER A 78 -7.62 0.27 3.25
C SER A 78 -7.84 -1.03 2.47
N LEU A 79 -8.58 -0.98 1.36
CA LEU A 79 -8.75 -2.10 0.45
C LEU A 79 -7.43 -2.51 -0.22
N TYR A 80 -6.57 -1.55 -0.57
CA TYR A 80 -5.27 -1.83 -1.19
C TYR A 80 -4.36 -2.72 -0.32
N GLN A 81 -4.32 -2.46 0.99
CA GLN A 81 -3.53 -3.26 1.93
C GLN A 81 -3.97 -4.73 1.95
N ASN A 82 -5.29 -4.96 1.99
CA ASN A 82 -5.85 -6.32 1.94
C ASN A 82 -5.59 -7.00 0.58
N PHE A 83 -5.66 -6.24 -0.52
CA PHE A 83 -5.31 -6.75 -1.84
C PHE A 83 -3.85 -7.23 -1.88
N ASN A 84 -2.92 -6.43 -1.36
CA ASN A 84 -1.51 -6.79 -1.33
C ASN A 84 -1.25 -8.08 -0.59
N GLN A 85 -1.88 -8.28 0.57
CA GLN A 85 -1.74 -9.51 1.34
C GLN A 85 -2.24 -10.74 0.56
N ILE A 86 -3.45 -10.65 0.00
CA ILE A 86 -4.05 -11.74 -0.80
C ILE A 86 -3.20 -12.04 -2.03
N GLN A 87 -2.75 -11.01 -2.74
CA GLN A 87 -1.97 -11.14 -3.96
C GLN A 87 -0.59 -11.76 -3.66
N CYS A 88 0.09 -11.36 -2.59
CA CYS A 88 1.32 -12.00 -2.13
C CYS A 88 1.12 -13.49 -1.80
N GLU A 89 -0.01 -13.85 -1.18
CA GLU A 89 -0.30 -15.25 -0.88
C GLU A 89 -0.57 -16.07 -2.16
N ILE A 90 -1.26 -15.48 -3.14
CA ILE A 90 -1.46 -16.09 -4.46
C ILE A 90 -0.11 -16.30 -5.16
N GLU A 91 0.75 -15.28 -5.21
CA GLU A 91 2.08 -15.35 -5.82
C GLU A 91 2.95 -16.44 -5.17
N ARG A 92 2.89 -16.57 -3.84
CA ARG A 92 3.58 -17.62 -3.08
C ARG A 92 3.06 -19.03 -3.40
N LEU A 93 1.77 -19.18 -3.67
CA LEU A 93 1.13 -20.46 -3.99
C LEU A 93 1.18 -20.82 -5.49
N SER A 94 1.51 -19.86 -6.35
CA SER A 94 1.67 -20.06 -7.79
C SER A 94 2.97 -20.79 -8.13
N ASP A 95 2.91 -21.62 -9.17
CA ASP A 95 4.11 -22.19 -9.78
C ASP A 95 4.80 -21.16 -10.72
N GLN A 96 5.98 -21.52 -11.21
CA GLN A 96 6.78 -20.63 -12.08
C GLN A 96 6.03 -20.18 -13.34
N ASN A 97 5.14 -21.03 -13.88
CA ASN A 97 4.38 -20.71 -15.10
C ASN A 97 3.22 -19.75 -14.82
N GLN A 98 2.67 -19.78 -13.60
CA GLN A 98 1.56 -18.93 -13.18
C GLN A 98 2.03 -17.59 -12.58
N LEU A 99 3.26 -17.54 -12.06
CA LEU A 99 3.80 -16.36 -11.36
C LEU A 99 3.78 -15.12 -12.25
N GLU A 100 4.23 -15.21 -13.50
CA GLU A 100 4.23 -14.09 -14.44
C GLU A 100 2.83 -13.48 -14.60
N THR A 101 1.82 -14.32 -14.83
CA THR A 101 0.42 -13.89 -14.93
C THR A 101 -0.08 -13.26 -13.61
N GLN A 102 0.43 -13.67 -12.44
CA GLN A 102 0.07 -13.01 -11.19
C GLN A 102 0.71 -11.64 -11.05
N LEU A 103 1.96 -11.46 -11.49
CA LEU A 103 2.66 -10.18 -11.49
C LEU A 103 2.01 -9.19 -12.47
N GLU A 104 1.65 -9.63 -13.68
CA GLU A 104 0.88 -8.81 -14.63
C GLU A 104 -0.47 -8.38 -14.04
N TYR A 105 -1.16 -9.26 -13.32
CA TYR A 105 -2.42 -8.91 -12.66
C TYR A 105 -2.20 -7.82 -11.60
N ARG A 106 -1.13 -7.93 -10.81
CA ARG A 106 -0.75 -6.93 -9.81
C ARG A 106 -0.52 -5.58 -10.48
N GLU A 107 0.31 -5.54 -11.51
CA GLU A 107 0.61 -4.31 -12.25
C GLU A 107 -0.67 -3.64 -12.77
N GLN A 108 -1.56 -4.38 -13.42
CA GLN A 108 -2.84 -3.84 -13.93
C GLN A 108 -3.75 -3.32 -12.81
N PHE A 109 -3.77 -4.00 -11.67
CA PHE A 109 -4.56 -3.55 -10.52
C PHE A 109 -3.98 -2.27 -9.91
N GLU A 110 -2.66 -2.21 -9.74
CA GLU A 110 -1.95 -1.05 -9.18
C GLU A 110 -2.09 0.17 -10.10
N GLU A 111 -1.95 0.00 -11.42
CA GLU A 111 -2.18 1.07 -12.38
C GLU A 111 -3.59 1.65 -12.24
N GLN A 112 -4.61 0.78 -12.18
CA GLN A 112 -5.99 1.21 -12.01
C GLN A 112 -6.20 1.93 -10.66
N TYR A 113 -5.64 1.38 -9.59
CA TYR A 113 -5.72 1.93 -8.23
C TYR A 113 -5.11 3.33 -8.14
N PHE A 114 -3.85 3.49 -8.54
CA PHE A 114 -3.14 4.76 -8.43
C PHE A 114 -3.72 5.81 -9.35
N ARG A 115 -4.13 5.44 -10.57
CA ARG A 115 -4.82 6.35 -11.49
C ARG A 115 -6.13 6.87 -10.89
N ALA A 116 -6.93 5.98 -10.31
CA ALA A 116 -8.20 6.35 -9.68
C ALA A 116 -7.98 7.32 -8.51
N LEU A 117 -7.03 6.99 -7.63
CA LEU A 117 -6.75 7.79 -6.44
C LEU A 117 -6.16 9.16 -6.78
N ALA A 118 -5.25 9.23 -7.75
CA ALA A 118 -4.68 10.48 -8.22
C ALA A 118 -5.74 11.39 -8.83
N ALA A 119 -6.64 10.85 -9.67
CA ALA A 119 -7.71 11.62 -10.27
C ALA A 119 -8.71 12.14 -9.22
N ALA A 120 -9.08 11.30 -8.25
CA ALA A 120 -9.92 11.69 -7.12
C ALA A 120 -9.27 12.78 -6.25
N GLY A 121 -7.98 12.63 -5.93
CA GLY A 121 -7.22 13.60 -5.16
C GLY A 121 -7.11 14.96 -5.85
N GLY A 122 -6.86 14.99 -7.16
CA GLY A 122 -6.79 16.22 -7.94
C GLY A 122 -8.08 17.05 -7.83
N ARG A 123 -9.24 16.40 -7.89
CA ARG A 123 -10.56 17.07 -7.76
C ARG A 123 -10.81 17.69 -6.39
N LEU A 124 -10.16 17.20 -5.34
CA LEU A 124 -10.24 17.79 -4.00
C LEU A 124 -9.28 18.98 -3.83
N VAL A 125 -8.17 19.01 -4.58
CA VAL A 125 -7.13 20.06 -4.47
C VAL A 125 -7.44 21.29 -5.33
N ASP A 126 -7.98 21.13 -6.54
CA ASP A 126 -8.24 22.25 -7.47
C ASP A 126 -9.10 23.37 -6.86
N GLU A 127 -10.03 23.04 -5.97
CA GLU A 127 -10.89 24.01 -5.26
C GLU A 127 -10.20 24.71 -4.08
N SER A 128 -9.18 24.10 -3.46
CA SER A 128 -8.43 24.73 -2.37
C SER A 128 -7.56 25.90 -2.84
N MET A 129 -7.14 25.86 -4.12
CA MET A 129 -6.46 26.98 -4.80
C MET A 129 -7.47 28.03 -5.32
N ALA A 130 -8.68 27.64 -5.73
CA ALA A 130 -9.73 28.58 -6.17
C ALA A 130 -10.29 29.43 -5.01
N ASN A 131 -10.44 28.84 -3.81
CA ASN A 131 -10.81 29.58 -2.60
C ASN A 131 -9.65 30.37 -1.96
N SER A 132 -8.44 30.23 -2.50
CA SER A 132 -7.33 31.17 -2.27
C SER A 132 -7.35 32.29 -3.31
N THR A 133 -8.51 32.89 -3.55
CA THR A 133 -8.56 34.22 -4.15
C THR A 133 -8.03 35.19 -3.10
N CYS A 134 -6.71 35.31 -3.03
CA CYS A 134 -6.09 36.52 -2.52
C CYS A 134 -6.54 37.64 -3.46
N THR A 135 -7.52 38.40 -2.99
CA THR A 135 -7.95 39.68 -3.52
C THR A 135 -6.72 40.56 -3.70
N ARG A 136 -6.15 40.52 -4.90
CA ARG A 136 -4.99 41.30 -5.29
C ARG A 136 -5.47 42.63 -5.88
N ASN A 137 -6.21 43.39 -5.08
CA ASN A 137 -6.51 44.78 -5.40
C ASN A 137 -5.93 45.70 -4.33
N THR A 138 -5.06 46.58 -4.82
CA THR A 138 -4.76 47.92 -4.31
C THR A 138 -4.12 48.01 -2.93
N SER A 139 -2.80 48.26 -2.95
CA SER A 139 -2.13 49.23 -2.08
C SER A 139 -2.64 49.32 -0.64
N SER A 140 -2.56 48.23 0.10
CA SER A 140 -2.38 48.31 1.56
C SER A 140 -0.97 47.81 1.82
N LYS A 141 -0.19 48.66 2.49
CA LYS A 141 1.14 48.33 3.00
C LYS A 141 1.04 46.95 3.66
N LEU A 142 1.67 45.93 3.06
CA LEU A 142 2.05 44.75 3.81
C LEU A 142 2.92 45.31 4.94
N ALA A 143 2.35 45.43 6.14
CA ALA A 143 3.14 45.54 7.33
C ALA A 143 4.00 44.29 7.29
N SER A 144 5.26 44.47 6.88
CA SER A 144 6.29 43.47 7.02
C SER A 144 6.38 43.24 8.51
N VAL A 145 5.68 42.21 8.99
CA VAL A 145 5.85 41.70 10.33
C VAL A 145 7.26 41.14 10.34
N LYS A 146 8.24 42.02 10.61
CA LYS A 146 9.56 41.61 11.03
C LYS A 146 9.35 40.93 12.36
N LEU A 147 9.46 39.61 12.35
CA LEU A 147 9.65 38.87 13.59
C LEU A 147 10.82 39.53 14.33
N PRO A 148 10.71 39.81 15.63
CA PRO A 148 11.82 40.31 16.41
C PRO A 148 13.03 39.42 16.14
N GLU A 149 14.14 40.03 15.72
CA GLU A 149 15.37 39.30 15.47
C GLU A 149 15.85 38.72 16.81
N ILE A 150 15.70 37.41 16.96
CA ILE A 150 16.15 36.71 18.17
C ILE A 150 17.67 36.72 18.12
N LYS A 151 18.29 37.55 18.96
CA LYS A 151 19.74 37.57 19.14
C LYS A 151 20.13 36.32 19.89
N LEU A 152 20.55 35.30 19.14
CA LEU A 152 21.15 34.12 19.74
C LEU A 152 22.44 34.54 20.46
N PRO A 153 22.66 34.06 21.70
CA PRO A 153 23.91 34.29 22.39
C PRO A 153 25.04 33.71 21.55
N THR A 154 26.09 34.48 21.34
CA THR A 154 27.27 34.05 20.59
C THR A 154 28.26 33.41 21.55
N PHE A 155 28.53 32.12 21.36
CA PHE A 155 29.55 31.41 22.12
C PHE A 155 30.89 31.43 21.36
N ASN A 156 31.93 31.96 21.99
CA ASN A 156 33.27 32.06 21.40
C ASN A 156 34.15 30.83 21.65
N GLY A 157 33.61 29.78 22.29
CA GLY A 157 34.36 28.56 22.59
C GLY A 157 35.13 28.58 23.92
N SER A 158 35.07 29.67 24.70
CA SER A 158 35.73 29.74 26.01
C SER A 158 35.03 28.85 27.04
N TYR A 159 35.78 27.98 27.71
CA TYR A 159 35.23 27.05 28.69
C TYR A 159 34.58 27.77 29.88
N ASP A 160 35.14 28.91 30.28
CA ASP A 160 34.63 29.71 31.40
C ASP A 160 33.22 30.29 31.14
N GLN A 161 32.86 30.45 29.86
CA GLN A 161 31.57 31.03 29.43
C GLN A 161 30.53 29.96 29.04
N TRP A 162 30.89 28.67 29.10
CA TRP A 162 30.03 27.57 28.67
C TRP A 162 28.78 27.42 29.53
N LEU A 163 28.92 27.55 30.84
CA LEU A 163 27.81 27.38 31.78
C LEU A 163 26.75 28.49 31.61
N GLU A 164 27.20 29.73 31.41
CA GLU A 164 26.33 30.88 31.15
C GLU A 164 25.63 30.76 29.80
N PHE A 165 26.36 30.35 28.75
CA PHE A 165 25.78 30.09 27.44
C PHE A 165 24.71 29.00 27.48
N ARG A 166 24.97 27.88 28.17
CA ARG A 166 24.02 26.77 28.32
C ARG A 166 22.74 27.22 29.03
N ASN A 167 22.86 27.93 30.14
CA ASN A 167 21.71 28.41 30.91
C ASN A 167 20.85 29.41 30.11
N SER A 168 21.49 30.27 29.31
CA SER A 168 20.78 31.18 28.41
C SER A 168 20.01 30.45 27.31
N TYR A 169 20.55 29.35 26.80
CA TYR A 169 19.91 28.53 25.77
C TYR A 169 18.71 27.74 26.32
N ASP A 170 18.85 27.12 27.50
CA ASP A 170 17.77 26.35 28.14
C ASP A 170 16.53 27.23 28.45
N THR A 171 16.74 28.52 28.76
CA THR A 171 15.66 29.49 28.99
C THR A 171 14.92 29.90 27.71
N MET A 172 15.53 29.75 26.52
CA MET A 172 14.91 30.16 25.24
C MET A 172 14.00 29.10 24.63
N ILE A 173 14.11 27.84 25.04
CA ILE A 173 13.44 26.70 24.38
C ILE A 173 12.27 26.15 25.24
N THR A 174 12.20 26.53 26.52
CA THR A 174 11.12 26.17 27.45
C THR A 174 10.10 27.29 27.54
#